data_AF-A0A3P1BJA0-F1
#
_entry.id   AF-A0A3P1BJA0-F1
#
_cell.length_a   1.000
_cell.length_b   1.000
_cell.length_c   1.000
_cell.angle_alpha   90.00
_cell.angle_beta   90.00
_cell.angle_gamma   90.00
#
_symmetry.space_group_name_H-M   'P 1'
#
loop_
_entity.id
_entity.type
_entity.pdbx_description
1 polymer ?
#
loop_
_entity_poly.entity_id
_entity_poly.type
_entity_poly.pdbx_seq_one_letter_code
_entity_poly.pdbx_strand_id
1 'polypeptide(L)'
;MKQLFAFFNHPLLKLPVFFGLLAGVLCFVYFLVLSSLNIMPLGNKKVLDFGFQIIMMVAAVWYYRKNIGHGFLHLWEALTICYVVNTVGALLTAWLIYLFLKYVDPAVFTQYLDEMRQLIVSTKGRLVETLGQKEYLSVLKGVDRITLETLVGDEISKKTVLAILPVLVISLLFRKQDYSLYNPAPDAPNPSKSPKS
;
A
#
# COMPACT_ATOMS: atom_id res chain seq x y z
N MET A 1 -7.54 27.76 -8.62
CA MET A 1 -7.95 27.19 -7.31
C MET A 1 -9.30 26.46 -7.34
N LYS A 2 -10.41 27.04 -7.84
CA LYS A 2 -11.74 26.37 -7.86
C LYS A 2 -11.76 25.01 -8.57
N GLN A 3 -11.02 24.85 -9.67
CA GLN A 3 -10.96 23.57 -10.41
C GLN A 3 -10.17 22.46 -9.69
N LEU A 4 -9.16 22.81 -8.87
CA LEU A 4 -8.44 21.84 -8.05
C LEU A 4 -9.36 21.26 -6.96
N PHE A 5 -10.13 22.10 -6.28
CA PHE A 5 -11.09 21.65 -5.28
C PHE A 5 -12.21 20.77 -5.87
N ALA A 6 -12.67 21.07 -7.10
CA ALA A 6 -13.66 20.26 -7.78
C ALA A 6 -13.14 18.84 -8.10
N PHE A 7 -11.86 18.71 -8.49
CA PHE A 7 -11.22 17.43 -8.74
C PHE A 7 -11.10 16.55 -7.48
N PHE A 8 -10.70 17.14 -6.35
CA PHE A 8 -10.63 16.42 -5.07
C PHE A 8 -12.01 16.03 -4.52
N ASN A 9 -13.07 16.73 -4.91
CA ASN A 9 -14.43 16.41 -4.49
C ASN A 9 -15.07 15.27 -5.32
N HIS A 10 -14.37 14.76 -6.34
CA HIS A 10 -14.84 13.62 -7.10
C HIS A 10 -14.80 12.36 -6.20
N PRO A 11 -15.85 11.51 -6.21
CA PRO A 11 -15.94 10.32 -5.36
C PRO A 11 -14.78 9.34 -5.60
N LEU A 12 -14.19 9.34 -6.79
CA LEU A 12 -12.98 8.59 -7.16
C LEU A 12 -11.71 8.98 -6.38
N LEU A 13 -11.66 10.17 -5.79
CA LEU A 13 -10.48 10.67 -5.05
C LEU A 13 -10.77 10.82 -3.56
N LYS A 14 -11.94 11.32 -3.22
CA LYS A 14 -12.33 11.52 -1.81
C LYS A 14 -12.35 10.19 -1.04
N LEU A 15 -12.91 9.14 -1.64
CA LEU A 15 -13.03 7.84 -0.99
C LEU A 15 -11.66 7.18 -0.79
N PRO A 16 -10.80 7.02 -1.83
CA PRO A 16 -9.51 6.36 -1.65
C PRO A 16 -8.56 7.14 -0.73
N VAL A 17 -8.63 8.47 -0.72
CA VAL A 17 -7.87 9.29 0.22
C VAL A 17 -8.30 9.01 1.66
N PHE A 18 -9.60 8.94 1.94
CA PHE A 18 -10.10 8.64 3.29
C PHE A 18 -9.64 7.25 3.77
N PHE A 19 -9.77 6.22 2.94
CA PHE A 19 -9.27 4.87 3.27
C PHE A 19 -7.75 4.83 3.39
N GLY A 20 -7.01 5.60 2.57
CA GLY A 20 -5.57 5.74 2.68
C GLY A 20 -5.13 6.40 3.99
N LEU A 21 -5.84 7.44 4.44
CA LEU A 21 -5.59 8.07 5.73
C LEU A 21 -5.82 7.08 6.88
N LEU A 22 -6.94 6.36 6.88
CA LEU A 22 -7.22 5.33 7.87
C LEU A 22 -6.17 4.21 7.85
N ALA A 23 -5.74 3.77 6.67
CA ALA A 23 -4.69 2.76 6.53
C ALA A 23 -3.36 3.24 7.12
N GLY A 24 -2.98 4.50 6.87
CA GLY A 24 -1.76 5.09 7.42
C GLY A 24 -1.80 5.24 8.94
N VAL A 25 -2.94 5.66 9.49
CA VAL A 25 -3.14 5.71 10.96
C VAL A 25 -3.09 4.31 11.56
N LEU A 26 -3.75 3.31 10.98
CA LEU A 26 -3.70 1.93 11.47
C LEU A 26 -2.27 1.36 11.45
N CYS A 27 -1.52 1.58 10.37
CA CYS A 27 -0.12 1.17 10.30
C CYS A 27 0.72 1.87 11.37
N PHE A 28 0.47 3.16 11.62
CA PHE A 28 1.19 3.90 12.66
C PHE A 28 0.83 3.44 14.08
N VAL A 29 -0.44 3.16 14.36
CA VAL A 29 -0.87 2.58 15.65
C VAL A 29 -0.21 1.23 15.87
N TYR A 30 -0.14 0.39 14.84
CA TYR A 30 0.58 -0.88 14.92
C TYR A 30 2.08 -0.69 15.23
N PHE A 31 2.72 0.30 14.59
CA PHE A 31 4.10 0.68 14.90
C PHE A 31 4.27 1.11 16.36
N LEU A 32 3.35 1.92 16.90
CA LEU A 32 3.38 2.34 18.31
C LEU A 32 3.22 1.16 19.27
N VAL A 33 2.31 0.22 18.97
CA VAL A 33 2.12 -1.00 19.77
C VAL A 33 3.40 -1.82 19.80
N LEU A 34 4.06 -2.03 18.65
CA LEU A 34 5.33 -2.75 18.60
C LEU A 34 6.43 -2.03 19.40
N SER A 35 6.51 -0.71 19.28
CA SER A 35 7.44 0.12 20.06
C SER A 35 7.21 -0.03 21.56
N SER A 36 5.95 -0.07 22.01
CA SER A 36 5.62 -0.26 23.44
C SER A 36 5.97 -1.65 23.98
N LEU A 37 6.01 -2.66 23.10
CA LEU A 37 6.35 -4.04 23.45
C LEU A 37 7.86 -4.33 23.37
N ASN A 38 8.71 -3.31 23.10
CA ASN A 38 10.14 -3.48 22.82
C ASN A 38 10.43 -4.52 21.71
N ILE A 39 9.50 -4.67 20.77
CA ILE A 39 9.70 -5.53 19.60
C ILE A 39 10.15 -4.64 18.45
N MET A 40 11.24 -5.00 17.78
CA MET A 40 11.81 -4.21 16.68
C MET A 40 10.74 -3.77 15.66
N PRO A 41 10.33 -2.49 15.68
CA PRO A 41 9.16 -2.03 14.92
C PRO A 41 9.50 -1.75 13.46
N LEU A 42 10.81 -1.70 13.13
CA LEU A 42 11.36 -1.47 11.79
C LEU A 42 11.95 -2.75 11.17
N GLY A 43 11.81 -3.89 11.85
CA GLY A 43 12.34 -5.18 11.41
C GLY A 43 11.36 -6.00 10.56
N ASN A 44 11.67 -7.29 10.37
CA ASN A 44 10.89 -8.20 9.50
C ASN A 44 9.41 -8.37 9.93
N LYS A 45 9.08 -8.08 11.19
CA LYS A 45 7.70 -8.12 11.72
C LYS A 45 6.81 -7.00 11.18
N LYS A 46 7.42 -5.99 10.54
CA LYS A 46 6.73 -4.86 9.90
C LYS A 46 6.03 -5.22 8.58
N VAL A 47 6.24 -6.43 8.08
CA VAL A 47 5.52 -6.96 6.91
C VAL A 47 4.04 -7.19 7.24
N LEU A 48 3.69 -7.41 8.52
CA LEU A 48 2.29 -7.57 8.95
C LEU A 48 1.47 -6.28 8.76
N ASP A 49 2.11 -5.12 8.87
CA ASP A 49 1.53 -3.79 8.65
C ASP A 49 0.95 -3.68 7.25
N PHE A 50 1.62 -4.32 6.30
CA PHE A 50 1.22 -4.33 4.90
C PHE A 50 -0.09 -5.09 4.70
N GLY A 51 -0.40 -6.07 5.57
CA GLY A 51 -1.70 -6.73 5.59
C GLY A 51 -2.85 -5.74 5.83
N PHE A 52 -2.70 -4.81 6.77
CA PHE A 52 -3.69 -3.75 7.00
C PHE A 52 -3.85 -2.86 5.76
N GLN A 53 -2.75 -2.53 5.09
CA GLN A 53 -2.79 -1.75 3.84
C GLN A 53 -3.63 -2.47 2.76
N ILE A 54 -3.40 -3.78 2.56
CA ILE A 54 -4.16 -4.60 1.60
C ILE A 54 -5.65 -4.65 1.97
N ILE A 55 -5.97 -4.92 3.23
CA ILE A 55 -7.37 -4.99 3.70
C ILE A 55 -8.09 -3.67 3.40
N MET A 56 -7.42 -2.54 3.64
CA MET A 56 -7.98 -1.21 3.36
C MET A 56 -8.13 -0.94 1.85
N MET A 57 -7.22 -1.42 1.00
CA MET A 57 -7.37 -1.35 -0.46
C MET A 57 -8.60 -2.16 -0.92
N VAL A 58 -8.76 -3.39 -0.43
CA VAL A 58 -9.92 -4.24 -0.76
C VAL A 58 -11.22 -3.58 -0.29
N ALA A 59 -11.25 -3.05 0.93
CA ALA A 59 -12.41 -2.36 1.48
C ALA A 59 -12.78 -1.11 0.65
N ALA A 60 -11.78 -0.33 0.21
CA ALA A 60 -12.00 0.85 -0.62
C ALA A 60 -12.61 0.49 -1.99
N VAL A 61 -12.05 -0.53 -2.66
CA VAL A 61 -12.54 -1.01 -3.96
C VAL A 61 -13.94 -1.62 -3.84
N TRP A 62 -14.18 -2.43 -2.81
CA TRP A 62 -15.48 -3.02 -2.54
C TRP A 62 -16.55 -1.95 -2.28
N TYR A 63 -16.24 -0.96 -1.44
CA TYR A 63 -17.16 0.15 -1.15
C TYR A 63 -17.47 0.98 -2.40
N TYR A 64 -16.44 1.30 -3.19
CA TYR A 64 -16.61 2.05 -4.44
C TYR A 64 -17.51 1.31 -5.42
N ARG A 65 -17.27 0.00 -5.63
CA ARG A 65 -18.07 -0.84 -6.52
C ARG A 65 -19.53 -0.92 -6.08
N LYS A 66 -19.79 -1.06 -4.77
CA LYS A 66 -21.14 -1.23 -4.23
C LYS A 66 -21.97 0.06 -4.28
N ASN A 67 -21.36 1.19 -3.93
CA ASN A 67 -22.10 2.44 -3.69
C ASN A 67 -22.04 3.44 -4.86
N ILE A 68 -21.02 3.36 -5.72
CA ILE A 68 -20.80 4.32 -6.82
C ILE A 68 -20.90 3.62 -8.17
N GLY A 69 -20.21 2.50 -8.34
CA GLY A 69 -20.18 1.76 -9.61
C GLY A 69 -21.45 0.95 -9.92
N HIS A 70 -22.46 0.96 -9.04
CA HIS A 70 -23.68 0.14 -9.15
C HIS A 70 -23.41 -1.35 -9.45
N GLY A 71 -22.29 -1.88 -8.93
CA GLY A 71 -21.86 -3.27 -9.14
C GLY A 71 -20.87 -3.48 -10.29
N PHE A 72 -20.64 -2.47 -11.14
CA PHE A 72 -19.64 -2.45 -12.20
C PHE A 72 -18.37 -1.70 -11.76
N LEU A 73 -17.23 -2.12 -12.29
CA LEU A 73 -15.94 -1.52 -12.00
C LEU A 73 -14.97 -1.82 -13.14
N HIS A 74 -14.41 -0.77 -13.74
CA HIS A 74 -13.33 -0.91 -14.71
C HIS A 74 -12.01 -1.24 -14.02
N LEU A 75 -11.13 -1.92 -14.75
CA LEU A 75 -9.79 -2.27 -14.25
C LEU A 75 -9.00 -1.02 -13.84
N TRP A 76 -9.04 0.03 -14.67
CA TRP A 76 -8.31 1.27 -14.41
C TRP A 76 -8.83 2.00 -13.16
N GLU A 77 -10.14 1.97 -12.89
CA GLU A 77 -10.72 2.58 -11.67
C GLU A 77 -10.19 1.87 -10.42
N ALA A 78 -10.20 0.53 -10.44
CA ALA A 78 -9.69 -0.28 -9.33
C ALA A 78 -8.19 -0.04 -9.11
N LEU A 79 -7.41 0.08 -10.19
CA LEU A 79 -5.99 0.39 -10.12
C LEU A 79 -5.75 1.75 -9.50
N THR A 80 -6.45 2.80 -9.97
CA THR A 80 -6.31 4.15 -9.44
C THR A 80 -6.69 4.21 -7.96
N ILE A 81 -7.80 3.58 -7.56
CA ILE A 81 -8.23 3.54 -6.15
C ILE A 81 -7.14 2.90 -5.28
N CYS A 82 -6.67 1.70 -5.64
CA CYS A 82 -5.65 1.02 -4.85
C CYS A 82 -4.34 1.81 -4.79
N TYR A 83 -3.91 2.43 -5.90
CA TYR A 83 -2.69 3.24 -5.94
C TYR A 83 -2.80 4.47 -5.05
N VAL A 84 -3.95 5.16 -5.06
CA VAL A 84 -4.18 6.33 -4.19
C VAL A 84 -4.21 5.93 -2.72
N VAL A 85 -4.91 4.84 -2.35
CA VAL A 85 -4.90 4.31 -0.98
C VAL A 85 -3.47 3.97 -0.53
N ASN A 86 -2.70 3.30 -1.39
CA ASN A 86 -1.32 2.94 -1.10
C ASN A 86 -0.45 4.18 -0.88
N THR A 87 -0.45 5.12 -1.83
CA THR A 87 0.40 6.31 -1.77
C THR A 87 0.06 7.18 -0.56
N VAL A 88 -1.23 7.45 -0.32
CA VAL A 88 -1.66 8.26 0.82
C VAL A 88 -1.30 7.57 2.14
N GLY A 89 -1.56 6.27 2.26
CA GLY A 89 -1.24 5.55 3.49
C GLY A 89 0.26 5.40 3.73
N ALA A 90 1.06 5.16 2.68
CA ALA A 90 2.52 5.10 2.79
C ALA A 90 3.11 6.46 3.20
N LEU A 91 2.69 7.55 2.56
CA LEU A 91 3.13 8.91 2.90
C LEU A 91 2.75 9.28 4.33
N LEU A 92 1.50 9.03 4.72
CA LEU A 92 1.05 9.35 6.08
C LEU A 92 1.81 8.52 7.13
N THR A 93 1.97 7.21 6.91
CA THR A 93 2.72 6.36 7.83
C THR A 93 4.17 6.83 7.97
N ALA A 94 4.84 7.09 6.85
CA ALA A 94 6.25 7.48 6.84
C ALA A 94 6.45 8.84 7.52
N TRP A 95 5.53 9.78 7.30
CA TRP A 95 5.53 11.08 7.97
C TRP A 95 5.28 10.96 9.48
N LEU A 96 4.31 10.14 9.91
CA LEU A 96 4.04 9.93 11.33
C LEU A 96 5.23 9.26 12.04
N ILE A 97 5.89 8.29 11.41
CA ILE A 97 7.11 7.67 11.93
C ILE A 97 8.23 8.71 12.04
N TYR A 98 8.43 9.55 11.01
CA TYR A 98 9.42 10.62 11.06
C TYR A 98 9.19 11.56 12.25
N LEU A 99 7.94 12.01 12.44
CA LEU A 99 7.59 12.89 13.55
C LEU A 99 7.79 12.19 14.91
N PHE A 100 7.44 10.92 15.01
CA PHE A 100 7.60 10.15 16.24
C PHE A 100 9.08 10.01 16.63
N LEU A 101 9.93 9.58 15.69
CA LEU A 101 11.36 9.41 15.95
C LEU A 101 12.07 10.75 16.21
N LYS A 102 11.60 11.84 15.61
CA LYS A 102 12.20 13.17 15.79
C LYS A 102 11.80 13.86 17.09
N TYR A 103 10.54 13.76 17.50
CA TYR A 103 9.98 14.57 18.58
C TYR A 103 9.56 13.79 19.82
N VAL A 104 9.25 12.50 19.71
CA VAL A 104 8.71 11.70 20.81
C VAL A 104 9.81 10.85 21.43
N ASP A 105 10.47 10.01 20.61
CA ASP A 105 11.48 9.09 21.11
C ASP A 105 12.63 8.87 20.11
N PRO A 106 13.70 9.68 20.19
CA PRO A 106 14.89 9.49 19.37
C PRO A 106 15.71 8.26 19.79
N ALA A 107 15.51 7.71 21.00
CA ALA A 107 16.26 6.54 21.47
C ALA A 107 15.82 5.27 20.72
N VAL A 108 14.57 5.19 20.28
CA VAL A 108 14.07 4.11 19.40
C VAL A 108 14.87 4.03 18.09
N PHE A 109 15.28 5.18 17.55
CA PHE A 109 16.10 5.20 16.33
C PHE A 109 17.51 4.66 16.59
N THR A 110 18.14 5.05 17.70
CA THR A 110 19.47 4.53 18.05
C THR A 110 19.45 3.03 18.35
N GLN A 111 18.42 2.55 19.06
CA GLN A 111 18.22 1.12 19.32
C GLN A 111 18.02 0.35 18.01
N TYR A 112 17.25 0.90 17.07
CA TYR A 112 17.10 0.31 15.74
C TYR A 112 18.43 0.16 14.99
N LEU A 113 19.30 1.17 15.02
CA LEU A 113 20.62 1.08 14.38
C LEU A 113 21.50 0.02 15.05
N ASP A 114 21.47 -0.06 16.38
CA ASP A 114 22.23 -1.06 17.13
C ASP A 114 21.72 -2.49 16.86
N GLU A 115 20.41 -2.69 16.82
CA GLU A 115 19.81 -3.99 16.47
C GLU A 115 20.09 -4.38 15.01
N MET A 116 20.05 -3.44 14.06
CA MET A 116 20.45 -3.66 12.67
C MET A 116 21.90 -4.10 12.57
N ARG A 117 22.80 -3.43 13.31
CA ARG A 117 24.21 -3.81 13.38
C ARG A 117 24.37 -5.21 13.97
N GLN A 118 23.68 -5.51 15.06
CA GLN A 118 23.72 -6.84 15.67
C GLN A 118 23.20 -7.93 14.72
N LEU A 119 22.14 -7.68 13.97
CA LEU A 119 21.57 -8.61 12.99
C LEU A 119 22.56 -8.92 11.85
N ILE A 120 23.27 -7.90 11.36
CA ILE A 120 24.30 -8.08 10.32
C ILE A 120 25.47 -8.90 10.86
N VAL A 121 25.91 -8.61 12.08
CA VAL A 121 27.01 -9.33 12.73
C VAL A 121 26.62 -10.79 13.04
N SER A 122 25.40 -11.03 13.54
CA SER A 122 24.91 -12.38 13.85
C SER A 122 24.77 -13.24 12.60
N THR A 123 24.54 -12.61 11.43
CA THR A 123 24.36 -13.30 10.15
C THR A 123 25.63 -13.28 9.29
N LYS A 124 26.76 -12.80 9.84
CA LYS A 124 28.04 -12.64 9.13
C LYS A 124 28.48 -13.88 8.37
N GLY A 125 28.41 -15.07 8.96
CA GLY A 125 28.84 -16.31 8.31
C GLY A 125 28.14 -16.54 6.98
N ARG A 126 26.81 -16.40 6.97
CA ARG A 126 25.97 -16.55 5.77
C ARG A 126 26.13 -15.38 4.79
N LEU A 127 26.27 -14.14 5.27
CA LEU A 127 26.46 -12.98 4.38
C LEU A 127 27.82 -13.02 3.68
N VAL A 128 28.89 -13.38 4.38
CA VAL A 128 30.24 -13.47 3.80
C VAL A 128 30.31 -14.58 2.76
N GLU A 129 29.63 -15.70 3.00
CA GLU A 129 29.54 -16.80 2.03
C GLU A 129 28.73 -16.42 0.78
N THR A 130 27.66 -15.63 0.93
CA THR A 130 26.76 -15.27 -0.18
C THR A 130 27.25 -14.04 -0.98
N LEU A 131 27.80 -13.03 -0.31
CA LEU A 131 28.14 -11.72 -0.89
C LEU A 131 29.64 -11.43 -0.92
N GLY A 132 30.44 -12.18 -0.15
CA GLY A 132 31.86 -11.92 0.03
C GLY A 132 32.19 -10.91 1.14
N GLN A 133 33.42 -10.97 1.64
CA GLN A 133 33.91 -10.18 2.77
C GLN A 133 33.86 -8.65 2.52
N LYS A 134 34.15 -8.22 1.29
CA LYS A 134 34.14 -6.78 0.92
C LYS A 134 32.74 -6.20 0.99
N GLU A 135 31.75 -6.92 0.47
CA GLU A 135 30.36 -6.47 0.44
C GLU A 135 29.74 -6.49 1.84
N TYR A 136 30.08 -7.49 2.66
CA TYR A 136 29.71 -7.51 4.08
C TYR A 136 30.17 -6.24 4.82
N LEU A 137 31.42 -5.80 4.61
CA LEU A 137 31.94 -4.58 5.22
C LEU A 137 31.24 -3.32 4.67
N SER A 138 30.84 -3.34 3.40
CA SER A 138 30.05 -2.27 2.78
C SER A 138 28.67 -2.16 3.43
N VAL A 139 27.97 -3.29 3.60
CA VAL A 139 26.66 -3.36 4.27
C VAL A 139 26.74 -2.89 5.72
N LEU A 140 27.77 -3.32 6.46
CA LEU A 140 27.97 -2.90 7.85
C LEU A 140 28.20 -1.39 7.97
N LYS A 141 29.03 -0.81 7.09
CA LYS A 141 29.23 0.66 7.01
C LYS A 141 28.01 1.41 6.50
N GLY A 142 27.11 0.72 5.78
CA GLY A 142 25.84 1.26 5.30
C GLY A 142 24.90 1.62 6.44
N VAL A 143 24.95 0.88 7.57
CA VAL A 143 24.14 1.17 8.77
C VAL A 143 24.45 2.55 9.32
N ASP A 144 25.71 2.96 9.34
CA ASP A 144 26.16 4.25 9.87
C ASP A 144 25.71 5.45 9.00
N ARG A 145 25.25 5.18 7.78
CA ARG A 145 24.73 6.20 6.85
C ARG A 145 23.22 6.34 6.91
N ILE A 146 22.53 5.50 7.67
CA ILE A 146 21.07 5.57 7.80
C ILE A 146 20.72 6.83 8.59
N THR A 147 20.09 7.77 7.91
CA THR A 147 19.44 8.94 8.52
C THR A 147 17.93 8.73 8.59
N LEU A 148 17.25 9.51 9.45
CA LEU A 148 15.79 9.51 9.55
C LEU A 148 15.11 9.73 8.19
N GLU A 149 15.68 10.58 7.35
CA GLU A 149 15.14 10.88 6.01
C GLU A 149 15.27 9.69 5.06
N THR A 150 16.44 9.03 5.06
CA THR A 150 16.65 7.81 4.27
C THR A 150 15.74 6.68 4.72
N LEU A 151 15.47 6.56 6.03
CA LEU A 151 14.54 5.57 6.57
C LEU A 151 13.12 5.78 6.04
N VAL A 152 12.63 7.02 6.04
CA VAL A 152 11.30 7.39 5.52
C VAL A 152 11.20 7.11 4.02
N GLY A 153 12.23 7.48 3.25
CA GLY A 153 12.30 7.22 1.81
C GLY A 153 12.30 5.73 1.47
N ASP A 154 13.06 4.94 2.22
CA ASP A 154 13.09 3.49 2.11
C ASP A 154 11.72 2.86 2.43
N GLU A 155 11.04 3.34 3.47
CA GLU A 155 9.71 2.88 3.86
C GLU A 155 8.66 3.11 2.76
N ILE A 156 8.63 4.32 2.19
CA ILE A 156 7.72 4.66 1.08
C ILE A 156 8.03 3.78 -0.13
N SER A 157 9.31 3.64 -0.48
CA SER A 157 9.74 2.88 -1.65
C SER A 157 9.39 1.40 -1.52
N LYS A 158 9.72 0.78 -0.37
CA LYS A 158 9.41 -0.63 -0.08
C LYS A 158 7.90 -0.89 -0.12
N LYS A 159 7.09 -0.05 0.52
CA LYS A 159 5.62 -0.20 0.48
C LYS A 159 5.07 -0.04 -0.93
N THR A 160 5.60 0.89 -1.71
CA THR A 160 5.16 1.12 -3.10
C THR A 160 5.48 -0.06 -4.00
N VAL A 161 6.70 -0.59 -3.93
CA VAL A 161 7.11 -1.76 -4.72
C VAL A 161 6.30 -2.99 -4.31
N LEU A 162 6.12 -3.22 -3.00
CA LEU A 162 5.35 -4.35 -2.48
C LEU A 162 3.86 -4.26 -2.85
N ALA A 163 3.32 -3.04 -3.03
CA ALA A 163 1.93 -2.80 -3.43
C ALA A 163 1.62 -3.13 -4.90
N ILE A 164 2.61 -3.21 -5.78
CA ILE A 164 2.37 -3.44 -7.21
C ILE A 164 1.57 -4.73 -7.44
N LEU A 165 1.99 -5.84 -6.81
CA LEU A 165 1.32 -7.14 -7.00
C LEU A 165 -0.10 -7.17 -6.39
N PRO A 166 -0.33 -6.79 -5.11
CA PRO A 166 -1.67 -6.73 -4.55
C PRO A 166 -2.61 -5.80 -5.32
N VAL A 167 -2.12 -4.62 -5.75
CA VAL A 167 -2.92 -3.67 -6.54
C VAL A 167 -3.43 -4.32 -7.82
N LEU A 168 -2.57 -5.03 -8.55
CA LEU A 168 -2.95 -5.76 -9.75
C LEU A 168 -3.97 -6.87 -9.46
N VAL A 169 -3.71 -7.69 -8.44
CA VAL A 169 -4.59 -8.82 -8.06
C VAL A 169 -5.98 -8.33 -7.65
N ILE A 170 -6.05 -7.34 -6.77
CA ILE A 170 -7.33 -6.76 -6.32
C ILE A 170 -8.09 -6.17 -7.50
N SER A 171 -7.39 -5.45 -8.38
CA SER A 171 -8.01 -4.81 -9.54
C SER A 171 -8.59 -5.84 -10.52
N LEU A 172 -7.91 -6.98 -10.72
CA LEU A 172 -8.42 -8.07 -11.55
C LEU A 172 -9.60 -8.80 -10.92
N LEU A 173 -9.54 -9.07 -9.60
CA LEU A 173 -10.60 -9.78 -8.89
C LEU A 173 -11.92 -8.98 -8.84
N PHE A 174 -11.83 -7.66 -8.71
CA PHE A 174 -13.01 -6.80 -8.59
C PHE A 174 -13.52 -6.28 -9.94
N ARG A 175 -12.79 -6.53 -11.04
CA ARG A 175 -13.19 -6.13 -12.39
C ARG A 175 -14.53 -6.76 -12.76
N LYS A 176 -15.53 -5.93 -13.07
CA LYS A 176 -16.81 -6.36 -13.65
C LYS A 176 -17.25 -5.30 -14.67
N GLN A 177 -17.23 -5.67 -15.94
CA GLN A 177 -17.60 -4.79 -17.06
C GLN A 177 -18.87 -5.33 -17.74
N ASP A 178 -19.73 -4.44 -18.21
CA ASP A 178 -20.85 -4.81 -19.08
C ASP A 178 -20.37 -4.79 -20.54
N TYR A 179 -20.41 -5.95 -21.20
CA TYR A 179 -20.04 -6.09 -22.62
C TYR A 179 -21.27 -6.19 -23.53
N SER A 180 -22.49 -6.02 -23.00
CA SER A 180 -23.75 -6.11 -23.77
C SER A 180 -23.82 -5.14 -24.96
N LEU A 181 -23.06 -4.03 -24.91
CA LEU A 181 -22.94 -3.08 -26.02
C LEU A 181 -22.13 -3.63 -27.22
N TYR A 182 -21.26 -4.62 -27.01
CA TYR A 182 -20.42 -5.23 -28.05
C TYR A 182 -20.93 -6.60 -28.52
N ASN A 183 -21.79 -7.24 -27.73
CA ASN A 183 -22.47 -8.47 -28.09
C ASN A 183 -23.96 -8.30 -27.77
N PRO A 184 -24.72 -7.53 -28.58
CA PRO A 184 -26.16 -7.49 -28.42
C PRO A 184 -26.67 -8.93 -28.51
N ALA A 185 -27.46 -9.37 -27.53
CA ALA A 185 -28.13 -10.66 -27.62
C ALA A 185 -28.88 -10.71 -28.97
N PRO A 186 -28.89 -11.84 -29.69
CA PRO A 186 -29.66 -11.93 -30.92
C PRO A 186 -31.09 -11.50 -30.61
N ASP A 187 -31.60 -10.52 -31.37
CA ASP A 187 -32.91 -9.93 -31.16
C ASP A 187 -33.92 -11.05 -30.89
N ALA A 188 -34.56 -11.02 -29.72
CA ALA A 188 -35.62 -11.99 -29.42
C ALA A 188 -36.65 -11.92 -30.57
N PRO A 189 -37.06 -13.05 -31.15
CA PRO A 189 -37.90 -13.05 -32.33
C PRO A 189 -39.17 -12.25 -32.04
N ASN A 190 -39.38 -11.19 -32.83
CA ASN A 190 -40.53 -10.32 -32.67
C ASN A 190 -41.81 -11.14 -32.87
N PRO A 191 -42.67 -11.30 -31.84
CA PRO A 191 -43.89 -12.10 -31.94
C PRO A 191 -44.91 -11.52 -32.93
N SER A 192 -44.70 -10.31 -33.45
CA SER A 192 -45.57 -9.69 -34.46
C SER A 192 -45.33 -10.17 -35.90
N LYS A 193 -44.31 -10.99 -36.16
CA LYS A 193 -44.07 -11.63 -37.47
C LYS A 193 -44.47 -13.11 -37.43
N SER A 194 -45.76 -13.36 -37.20
CA SER A 194 -46.35 -14.65 -37.58
C SER A 194 -46.38 -14.73 -39.13
N PRO A 195 -45.96 -15.83 -39.75
CA PRO A 195 -46.17 -16.01 -41.18
C PRO A 195 -47.67 -16.06 -41.42
N LYS A 196 -48.19 -15.10 -42.19
CA LYS A 196 -49.54 -15.20 -42.75
C LYS A 196 -49.53 -16.45 -43.63
N SER A 197 -50.23 -17.49 -43.18
CA SER A 197 -50.55 -18.70 -43.96
C SER A 197 -51.44 -18.34 -45.14
#